data_AF-A0A914C5M0-F1
#
_entry.id   AF-A0A914C5M0-F1
#
_cell.length_a   1.000
_cell.length_b   1.000
_cell.length_c   1.000
_cell.angle_alpha   90.00
_cell.angle_beta   90.00
_cell.angle_gamma   90.00
#
_symmetry.space_group_name_H-M   'P 1'
#
loop_
_entity.id
_entity.type
_entity.pdbx_description
1 polymer ?
#
loop_
_entity_poly.entity_id
_entity_poly.type
_entity_poly.pdbx_seq_one_letter_code
_entity_poly.pdbx_strand_id
1 'polypeptide(L)'
;MLCFRSGSSEKVTCYGTPKGERRKKTKKSVSESKLKGIQKSDMSGDRGVDYTQISSRIIALTFPTTGSDSAYRSSVKEISETLKKGFGDKYKIFNVSQKRSDLGRSNVGAVVELGWPDQLAPPLDKLCSICKQIETWLNANSENLAVIHCKGWRSRAAIVIASYMHYINICASEETVADRFSMQMFSEKYLGIDGQPSHKRYVKYFANLLSGITKVNTTPIFLTQTTLYRMNSKSVVLKIYERMKPVYSTGQITLKEVSRVDLENGGLSLRGDVLVKCFEKSSSQDRILLFQCQFNTCALNLDPTSPILRFFKDELDLISQDKFDSQASIEFSFLLEPPKNGSVKKQGHIHQTVADFSRADSYENFDRPEGGLKN
;
A
#
# COMPACT_ATOMS: atom_id res chain seq x y z
N MET A 1 8.55 1.66 -20.18
CA MET A 1 8.40 0.20 -20.02
C MET A 1 8.66 -0.12 -18.55
N LEU A 2 7.61 -0.25 -17.74
CA LEU A 2 7.79 -0.79 -16.39
C LEU A 2 8.14 -2.26 -16.56
N CYS A 3 9.16 -2.77 -15.87
CA CYS A 3 9.49 -4.19 -15.87
C CYS A 3 9.42 -4.66 -14.42
N PHE A 4 8.42 -5.47 -14.08
CA PHE A 4 8.31 -6.10 -12.77
C PHE A 4 8.73 -7.56 -12.89
N ARG A 5 9.67 -7.99 -12.04
CA ARG A 5 10.09 -9.38 -11.90
C ARG A 5 9.13 -10.04 -10.91
N SER A 6 8.28 -10.97 -11.36
CA SER A 6 7.54 -11.82 -10.41
C SER A 6 8.42 -12.99 -9.98
N GLY A 7 8.38 -13.33 -8.69
CA GLY A 7 9.21 -14.39 -8.12
C GLY A 7 9.07 -15.74 -8.83
N SER A 8 10.18 -16.46 -8.91
CA SER A 8 10.38 -17.87 -9.33
C SER A 8 10.41 -18.24 -10.82
N SER A 9 10.36 -17.30 -11.78
CA SER A 9 10.67 -17.62 -13.19
C SER A 9 11.61 -16.61 -13.83
N GLU A 10 12.55 -17.06 -14.67
CA GLU A 10 13.51 -16.24 -15.41
C GLU A 10 12.88 -15.37 -16.52
N LYS A 11 11.55 -15.29 -16.61
CA LYS A 11 10.89 -14.48 -17.63
C LYS A 11 10.79 -13.02 -17.20
N VAL A 12 11.55 -12.16 -17.89
CA VAL A 12 11.37 -10.70 -17.87
C VAL A 12 10.15 -10.37 -18.73
N THR A 13 9.06 -9.95 -18.11
CA THR A 13 7.87 -9.47 -18.85
C THR A 13 8.06 -7.99 -19.17
N CYS A 14 8.38 -7.70 -20.43
CA CYS A 14 8.42 -6.34 -20.97
C CYS A 14 6.98 -5.85 -21.23
N TYR A 15 6.54 -4.80 -20.55
CA TYR A 15 5.22 -4.20 -20.78
C TYR A 15 5.31 -3.07 -21.82
N GLY A 16 5.00 -3.40 -23.08
CA GLY A 16 4.77 -2.46 -24.17
C GLY A 16 3.36 -2.63 -24.74
N THR A 17 2.70 -1.54 -25.11
CA THR A 17 1.40 -1.55 -25.79
C THR A 17 1.59 -1.78 -27.29
N PRO A 18 0.89 -2.73 -27.93
CA PRO A 18 0.70 -2.70 -29.38
C PRO A 18 -0.22 -1.52 -29.73
N LYS A 19 0.14 -0.76 -30.78
CA LYS A 19 -0.73 0.28 -31.35
C LYS A 19 -1.99 -0.40 -31.94
N GLY A 20 -3.16 -0.10 -31.37
CA GLY A 20 -4.46 -0.60 -31.82
C GLY A 20 -5.38 0.53 -32.31
N GLU A 21 -6.15 0.23 -33.35
CA GLU A 21 -6.86 1.11 -34.28
C GLU A 21 -7.93 2.04 -33.70
N ARG A 22 -8.15 3.17 -34.38
CA ARG A 22 -9.20 4.17 -34.10
C ARG A 22 -10.60 3.54 -34.20
N ARG A 23 -11.35 3.55 -33.10
CA ARG A 23 -12.78 3.20 -33.06
C ARG A 23 -13.69 4.43 -33.10
N LYS A 24 -14.87 4.25 -33.74
CA LYS A 24 -15.91 5.26 -33.97
C LYS A 24 -16.73 5.54 -32.70
N LYS A 25 -17.05 6.82 -32.50
CA LYS A 25 -17.91 7.37 -31.42
C LYS A 25 -19.29 6.71 -31.39
N THR A 26 -19.73 6.22 -30.23
CA THR A 26 -21.15 5.85 -29.98
C THR A 26 -21.63 6.38 -28.62
N LYS A 27 -22.94 6.69 -28.57
CA LYS A 27 -23.68 7.62 -27.68
C LYS A 27 -23.78 7.25 -26.17
N LYS A 28 -24.10 8.28 -25.36
CA LYS A 28 -24.31 8.34 -23.89
C LYS A 28 -25.15 7.20 -23.24
N SER A 29 -24.49 6.52 -22.29
CA SER A 29 -24.87 5.99 -20.95
C SER A 29 -26.26 5.38 -20.66
N VAL A 30 -26.39 4.07 -20.91
CA VAL A 30 -27.40 3.17 -20.28
C VAL A 30 -27.10 2.86 -18.80
N SER A 31 -25.87 3.12 -18.32
CA SER A 31 -25.43 2.80 -16.95
C SER A 31 -25.90 3.81 -15.89
N GLU A 32 -25.98 5.10 -16.20
CA GLU A 32 -26.33 6.15 -15.22
C GLU A 32 -27.77 6.02 -14.71
N SER A 33 -28.72 5.61 -15.55
CA SER A 33 -30.13 5.41 -15.17
C SER A 33 -30.32 4.17 -14.27
N LYS A 34 -29.59 3.08 -14.53
CA LYS A 34 -29.59 1.87 -13.68
C LYS A 34 -28.94 2.12 -12.31
N LEU A 35 -27.86 2.90 -12.26
CA LEU A 35 -27.18 3.30 -11.02
C LEU A 35 -28.04 4.25 -10.17
N LYS A 36 -28.75 5.18 -10.79
CA LYS A 36 -29.70 6.09 -10.10
C LYS A 36 -30.95 5.36 -9.58
N GLY A 37 -31.33 4.24 -10.20
CA GLY A 37 -32.45 3.40 -9.75
C GLY A 37 -32.16 2.57 -8.50
N ILE A 38 -30.88 2.39 -8.15
CA ILE A 38 -30.44 1.84 -6.87
C ILE A 38 -30.35 3.03 -5.91
N GLN A 39 -31.33 3.22 -5.02
CA GLN A 39 -31.36 4.44 -4.22
C GLN A 39 -30.16 4.48 -3.28
N LYS A 40 -29.57 5.67 -3.12
CA LYS A 40 -28.46 5.92 -2.18
C LYS A 40 -28.82 5.49 -0.75
N SER A 41 -30.10 5.54 -0.36
CA SER A 41 -30.65 5.04 0.91
C SER A 41 -30.71 3.52 1.01
N ASP A 42 -30.89 2.79 -0.10
CA ASP A 42 -30.92 1.31 -0.11
C ASP A 42 -29.52 0.74 0.23
N MET A 43 -28.48 1.46 -0.19
CA MET A 43 -27.08 1.05 -0.10
C MET A 43 -26.30 1.74 1.03
N SER A 44 -26.73 2.91 1.50
CA SER A 44 -26.07 3.67 2.56
C SER A 44 -27.10 4.34 3.48
N GLY A 45 -27.12 3.87 4.72
CA GLY A 45 -28.04 4.33 5.76
C GLY A 45 -28.19 3.27 6.85
N ASP A 46 -27.91 3.66 8.09
CA ASP A 46 -28.06 2.92 9.36
C ASP A 46 -27.18 1.66 9.60
N ARG A 47 -26.59 1.06 8.56
CA ARG A 47 -25.95 -0.28 8.67
C ARG A 47 -24.41 -0.30 8.56
N GLY A 48 -23.78 0.88 8.55
CA GLY A 48 -22.33 1.00 8.62
C GLY A 48 -21.57 0.68 7.32
N VAL A 49 -22.15 0.89 6.14
CA VAL A 49 -21.42 0.86 4.85
C VAL A 49 -21.53 2.21 4.16
N ASP A 50 -20.42 2.71 3.63
CA ASP A 50 -20.35 3.93 2.84
C ASP A 50 -20.25 3.54 1.36
N TYR A 51 -21.33 3.83 0.63
CA TYR A 51 -21.45 3.69 -0.81
C TYR A 51 -21.08 5.01 -1.47
N THR A 52 -20.04 5.00 -2.29
CA THR A 52 -19.66 6.17 -3.08
C THR A 52 -19.58 5.80 -4.56
N GLN A 53 -20.44 6.41 -5.38
CA GLN A 53 -20.31 6.36 -6.83
C GLN A 53 -19.19 7.32 -7.27
N ILE A 54 -18.11 6.77 -7.84
CA ILE A 54 -16.95 7.53 -8.30
C ILE A 54 -17.17 8.00 -9.75
N SER A 55 -17.69 7.12 -10.59
CA SER A 55 -18.04 7.41 -11.97
C SER A 55 -19.31 6.67 -12.37
N SER A 56 -19.70 6.78 -13.64
CA SER A 56 -20.78 5.97 -14.21
C SER A 56 -20.48 4.45 -14.24
N ARG A 57 -19.23 4.04 -13.95
CA ARG A 57 -18.78 2.64 -14.06
C ARG A 57 -17.87 2.17 -12.91
N ILE A 58 -17.63 3.01 -11.91
CA ILE A 58 -16.79 2.70 -10.75
C ILE A 58 -17.51 3.13 -9.47
N ILE A 59 -17.63 2.20 -8.53
CA ILE A 59 -18.17 2.43 -7.19
C ILE A 59 -17.13 2.01 -6.15
N ALA A 60 -17.05 2.74 -5.05
CA ALA A 60 -16.35 2.33 -3.84
C ALA A 60 -17.36 1.92 -2.75
N LEU A 61 -17.19 0.74 -2.18
CA LEU A 61 -17.89 0.26 -1.00
C LEU A 61 -16.89 0.20 0.15
N THR A 62 -17.02 1.11 1.11
CA THR A 62 -16.14 1.13 2.27
C THR A 62 -16.88 0.80 3.55
N PHE A 63 -16.38 -0.19 4.27
CA PHE A 63 -16.91 -0.61 5.56
C PHE A 63 -15.94 -0.14 6.65
N PRO A 64 -16.40 0.46 7.74
CA PRO A 64 -15.56 0.88 8.85
C PRO A 64 -14.90 -0.32 9.53
N THR A 65 -13.83 -0.02 10.27
CA THR A 65 -13.18 -0.99 11.17
C THR A 65 -14.10 -1.36 12.34
N THR A 66 -14.88 -0.39 12.82
CA THR A 66 -15.85 -0.57 13.91
C THR A 66 -17.17 -1.09 13.36
N GLY A 67 -17.71 -2.17 13.92
CA GLY A 67 -18.99 -2.73 13.52
C GLY A 67 -19.07 -4.23 13.74
N SER A 68 -20.28 -4.75 13.95
CA SER A 68 -20.46 -6.18 14.15
C SER A 68 -20.26 -6.94 12.84
N ASP A 69 -19.70 -8.13 12.95
CA ASP A 69 -19.50 -9.03 11.83
C ASP A 69 -20.83 -9.47 11.20
N SER A 70 -21.91 -9.47 12.00
CA SER A 70 -23.28 -9.69 11.55
C SER A 70 -23.79 -8.56 10.65
N ALA A 71 -23.62 -7.30 11.08
CA ALA A 71 -24.02 -6.14 10.29
C ALA A 71 -23.29 -6.11 8.93
N TYR A 72 -21.98 -6.38 8.94
CA TYR A 72 -21.19 -6.53 7.71
C TYR A 72 -21.78 -7.58 6.76
N ARG A 73 -22.08 -8.79 7.26
CA ARG A 73 -22.67 -9.87 6.45
C ARG A 73 -24.01 -9.48 5.85
N SER A 74 -24.87 -8.85 6.64
CA SER A 74 -26.18 -8.38 6.18
C SER A 74 -26.04 -7.35 5.05
N SER A 75 -25.19 -6.34 5.23
CA SER A 75 -24.93 -5.33 4.19
C SER A 75 -24.33 -5.94 2.93
N VAL A 76 -23.34 -6.84 3.05
CA VAL A 76 -22.76 -7.55 1.89
C VAL A 76 -23.85 -8.31 1.14
N LYS A 77 -24.73 -9.05 1.83
CA LYS A 77 -25.80 -9.82 1.19
C LYS A 77 -26.74 -8.92 0.38
N GLU A 78 -27.26 -7.86 0.99
CA GLU A 78 -28.19 -6.92 0.36
C GLU A 78 -27.57 -6.19 -0.84
N ILE A 79 -26.33 -5.70 -0.69
CA ILE A 79 -25.59 -5.06 -1.79
C ILE A 79 -25.40 -6.05 -2.94
N SER A 80 -25.05 -7.30 -2.63
CA SER A 80 -24.84 -8.34 -3.64
C SER A 80 -26.13 -8.66 -4.40
N GLU A 81 -27.26 -8.77 -3.70
CA GLU A 81 -28.58 -8.99 -4.30
C GLU A 81 -28.96 -7.84 -5.24
N THR A 82 -28.69 -6.60 -4.81
CA THR A 82 -28.98 -5.41 -5.60
C THR A 82 -28.08 -5.28 -6.82
N LEU A 83 -26.77 -5.57 -6.67
CA LEU A 83 -25.83 -5.60 -7.80
C LEU A 83 -26.23 -6.66 -8.83
N LYS A 84 -26.60 -7.87 -8.40
CA LYS A 84 -27.08 -8.94 -9.29
C LYS A 84 -28.37 -8.54 -10.00
N LYS A 85 -29.34 -7.95 -9.29
CA LYS A 85 -30.60 -7.49 -9.88
C LYS A 85 -30.40 -6.38 -10.91
N GLY A 86 -29.48 -5.44 -10.65
CA GLY A 86 -29.22 -4.29 -11.52
C GLY A 86 -28.30 -4.58 -12.71
N PHE A 87 -27.25 -5.38 -12.51
CA PHE A 87 -26.15 -5.57 -13.46
C PHE A 87 -26.02 -7.01 -13.97
N GLY A 88 -26.70 -7.99 -13.38
CA GLY A 88 -26.54 -9.39 -13.74
C GLY A 88 -25.10 -9.85 -13.49
N ASP A 89 -24.43 -10.27 -14.56
CA ASP A 89 -23.03 -10.70 -14.62
C ASP A 89 -22.04 -9.57 -14.99
N LYS A 90 -22.55 -8.34 -15.20
CA LYS A 90 -21.76 -7.17 -15.64
C LYS A 90 -21.15 -6.38 -14.49
N TYR A 91 -20.97 -6.96 -13.31
CA TYR A 91 -20.23 -6.34 -12.21
C TYR A 91 -19.09 -7.22 -11.72
N LYS A 92 -18.01 -6.58 -11.27
CA LYS A 92 -16.88 -7.28 -10.64
C LYS A 92 -16.44 -6.56 -9.39
N ILE A 93 -16.25 -7.31 -8.31
CA ILE A 93 -15.81 -6.81 -7.01
C ILE A 93 -14.31 -7.00 -6.89
N PHE A 94 -13.58 -5.91 -6.78
CA PHE A 94 -12.16 -5.88 -6.48
C PHE A 94 -12.00 -5.70 -4.97
N ASN A 95 -11.82 -6.79 -4.23
CA ASN A 95 -11.61 -6.73 -2.79
C ASN A 95 -10.16 -6.31 -2.50
N VAL A 96 -9.98 -5.10 -1.99
CA VAL A 96 -8.67 -4.56 -1.59
C VAL A 96 -8.43 -4.67 -0.09
N SER A 97 -9.33 -5.33 0.63
CA SER A 97 -9.17 -5.70 2.03
C SER A 97 -8.87 -7.18 2.20
N GLN A 98 -8.74 -7.65 3.44
CA GLN A 98 -8.54 -9.07 3.72
C GLN A 98 -9.61 -9.94 3.05
N LYS A 99 -9.21 -11.12 2.60
CA LYS A 99 -10.13 -12.10 2.01
C LYS A 99 -11.19 -12.47 3.04
N ARG A 100 -12.46 -12.47 2.62
CA ARG A 100 -13.55 -12.96 3.46
C ARG A 100 -14.46 -13.93 2.71
N SER A 101 -14.79 -15.03 3.38
CA SER A 101 -15.60 -16.11 2.79
C SER A 101 -17.07 -15.72 2.60
N ASP A 102 -17.60 -14.80 3.41
CA ASP A 102 -18.96 -14.27 3.24
C ASP A 102 -19.10 -13.41 1.98
N LEU A 103 -18.12 -12.55 1.67
CA LEU A 103 -18.09 -11.77 0.44
C LEU A 103 -18.09 -12.66 -0.81
N GLY A 104 -17.22 -13.69 -0.82
CA GLY A 104 -17.14 -14.66 -1.92
C GLY A 104 -18.41 -15.50 -2.08
N ARG A 105 -19.04 -15.93 -0.98
CA ARG A 105 -20.32 -16.69 -1.02
C ARG A 105 -21.47 -15.85 -1.58
N SER A 106 -21.57 -14.58 -1.20
CA SER A 106 -22.62 -13.70 -1.73
C SER A 106 -22.39 -13.30 -3.19
N ASN A 107 -21.15 -13.38 -3.69
CA ASN A 107 -20.74 -12.93 -5.03
C ASN A 107 -19.91 -13.99 -5.77
N VAL A 108 -20.44 -15.21 -5.86
CA VAL A 108 -19.75 -16.35 -6.50
C VAL A 108 -19.29 -15.98 -7.91
N GLY A 109 -17.99 -16.12 -8.18
CA GLY A 109 -17.37 -15.84 -9.48
C GLY A 109 -17.11 -14.36 -9.80
N ALA A 110 -17.66 -13.43 -9.01
CA ALA A 110 -17.53 -11.98 -9.27
C ALA A 110 -16.47 -11.28 -8.40
N VAL A 111 -15.89 -11.95 -7.40
CA VAL A 111 -14.88 -11.37 -6.49
C VAL A 111 -13.46 -11.69 -6.95
N VAL A 112 -12.61 -10.66 -6.98
CA VAL A 112 -11.17 -10.76 -7.14
C VAL A 112 -10.50 -10.29 -5.85
N GLU A 113 -9.68 -11.17 -5.26
CA GLU A 113 -9.00 -10.92 -4.00
C GLU A 113 -7.63 -10.26 -4.24
N LEU A 114 -7.50 -8.99 -3.88
CA LEU A 114 -6.32 -8.15 -4.17
C LEU A 114 -5.74 -7.48 -2.93
N GLY A 115 -6.26 -7.79 -1.74
CA GLY A 115 -5.96 -7.09 -0.49
C GLY A 115 -4.52 -7.10 0.00
N TRP A 116 -4.27 -6.21 0.95
CA TRP A 116 -3.03 -6.05 1.73
C TRP A 116 -3.38 -5.44 3.11
N PRO A 117 -2.44 -5.43 4.08
CA PRO A 117 -2.68 -4.87 5.41
C PRO A 117 -3.17 -3.42 5.37
N ASP A 118 -4.09 -3.07 6.27
CA ASP A 118 -4.88 -1.83 6.21
C ASP A 118 -4.10 -0.55 6.56
N GLN A 119 -3.06 -0.67 7.38
CA GLN A 119 -2.17 0.41 7.80
C GLN A 119 -0.93 0.60 6.93
N LEU A 120 -0.79 -0.18 5.85
CA LEU A 120 0.40 -0.20 4.99
C LEU A 120 0.07 0.20 3.56
N ALA A 121 1.06 0.82 2.91
CA ALA A 121 1.05 1.01 1.48
C ALA A 121 1.23 -0.34 0.74
N PRO A 122 0.49 -0.58 -0.35
CA PRO A 122 0.63 -1.79 -1.15
C PRO A 122 1.94 -1.78 -1.96
N PRO A 123 2.52 -2.96 -2.26
CA PRO A 123 3.57 -3.08 -3.26
C PRO A 123 3.20 -2.42 -4.61
N LEU A 124 4.17 -1.78 -5.26
CA LEU A 124 3.93 -1.04 -6.51
C LEU A 124 3.47 -1.95 -7.68
N ASP A 125 3.97 -3.19 -7.73
CA ASP A 125 3.56 -4.20 -8.71
C ASP A 125 2.10 -4.63 -8.52
N LYS A 126 1.66 -4.74 -7.25
CA LYS A 126 0.26 -4.99 -6.89
C LYS A 126 -0.63 -3.85 -7.37
N LEU A 127 -0.24 -2.59 -7.19
CA LEU A 127 -1.00 -1.44 -7.72
C LEU A 127 -1.14 -1.50 -9.24
N CYS A 128 -0.04 -1.79 -9.94
CA CYS A 128 -0.06 -1.95 -11.40
C CYS A 128 -1.03 -3.07 -11.83
N SER A 129 -0.98 -4.21 -11.14
CA SER A 129 -1.86 -5.36 -11.40
C SER A 129 -3.34 -5.01 -11.20
N ILE A 130 -3.67 -4.33 -10.10
CA ILE A 130 -5.04 -3.88 -9.81
C ILE A 130 -5.54 -2.95 -10.91
N CYS A 131 -4.76 -1.92 -11.27
CA CYS A 131 -5.16 -0.95 -12.30
C CYS A 131 -5.40 -1.63 -13.65
N LYS A 132 -4.51 -2.55 -14.05
CA LYS A 132 -4.67 -3.32 -15.29
C LYS A 132 -5.93 -4.19 -15.29
N GLN A 133 -6.25 -4.82 -14.16
CA GLN A 133 -7.44 -5.67 -14.05
C GLN A 133 -8.74 -4.85 -14.09
N ILE A 134 -8.77 -3.69 -13.42
CA ILE A 134 -9.90 -2.76 -13.51
C ILE A 134 -10.08 -2.31 -14.96
N GLU A 135 -9.01 -1.85 -15.60
CA GLU A 135 -9.05 -1.38 -16.98
C GLU A 135 -9.51 -2.46 -17.96
N THR A 136 -8.95 -3.67 -17.84
CA THR A 136 -9.31 -4.80 -18.69
C THR A 136 -10.79 -5.16 -18.53
N TRP A 137 -11.30 -5.15 -17.30
CA TRP A 137 -12.70 -5.41 -17.02
C TRP A 137 -13.62 -4.34 -17.62
N LEU A 138 -13.29 -3.06 -17.44
CA LEU A 138 -14.09 -1.96 -17.96
C LEU A 138 -14.06 -1.88 -19.49
N ASN A 139 -12.96 -2.26 -20.13
CA ASN A 139 -12.85 -2.29 -21.59
C ASN A 139 -13.50 -3.51 -22.24
N ALA A 140 -13.72 -4.60 -21.49
CA ALA A 140 -14.34 -5.80 -22.04
C ALA A 140 -15.80 -5.57 -22.48
N ASN A 141 -16.54 -4.71 -21.80
CA ASN A 141 -17.91 -4.34 -22.14
C ASN A 141 -18.25 -2.96 -21.55
N SER A 142 -18.87 -2.05 -22.32
CA SER A 142 -19.24 -0.69 -21.88
C SER A 142 -20.25 -0.64 -20.73
N GLU A 143 -21.00 -1.72 -20.49
CA GLU A 143 -21.94 -1.84 -19.38
C GLU A 143 -21.28 -2.39 -18.10
N ASN A 144 -20.01 -2.81 -18.15
CA ASN A 144 -19.34 -3.37 -16.99
C ASN A 144 -19.15 -2.33 -15.88
N LEU A 145 -19.42 -2.76 -14.65
CA LEU A 145 -19.26 -2.02 -13.41
C LEU A 145 -18.09 -2.59 -12.59
N ALA A 146 -17.16 -1.73 -12.16
CA ALA A 146 -16.12 -2.08 -11.20
C ALA A 146 -16.52 -1.62 -9.79
N VAL A 147 -16.50 -2.54 -8.83
CA VAL A 147 -16.83 -2.28 -7.43
C VAL A 147 -15.58 -2.46 -6.59
N ILE A 148 -15.03 -1.37 -6.05
CA ILE A 148 -13.87 -1.40 -5.15
C ILE A 148 -14.37 -1.62 -3.73
N HIS A 149 -14.14 -2.83 -3.20
CA HIS A 149 -14.56 -3.19 -1.85
C HIS A 149 -13.40 -3.05 -0.85
N CYS A 150 -13.63 -2.34 0.25
CA CYS A 150 -12.67 -2.20 1.33
C CYS A 150 -13.33 -2.24 2.72
N LYS A 151 -13.01 -3.24 3.54
CA LYS A 151 -13.39 -3.29 4.97
C LYS A 151 -12.24 -2.87 5.88
N GLY A 152 -12.46 -1.92 6.78
CA GLY A 152 -11.48 -1.37 7.70
C GLY A 152 -11.08 0.06 7.32
N TRP A 153 -9.79 0.30 7.15
CA TRP A 153 -9.27 1.62 6.76
C TRP A 153 -9.62 1.93 5.31
N ARG A 154 -10.32 3.05 5.11
CA ARG A 154 -10.83 3.50 3.80
C ARG A 154 -9.73 3.92 2.82
N SER A 155 -8.52 4.17 3.33
CA SER A 155 -7.33 4.56 2.58
C SER A 155 -7.01 3.59 1.44
N ARG A 156 -7.18 2.27 1.61
CA ARG A 156 -6.87 1.29 0.54
C ARG A 156 -7.70 1.49 -0.72
N ALA A 157 -9.00 1.74 -0.57
CA ALA A 157 -9.85 2.08 -1.72
C ALA A 157 -9.36 3.36 -2.40
N ALA A 158 -9.02 4.39 -1.62
CA ALA A 158 -8.49 5.64 -2.14
C ALA A 158 -7.14 5.48 -2.85
N ILE A 159 -6.24 4.63 -2.34
CA ILE A 159 -4.96 4.31 -3.00
C ILE A 159 -5.21 3.68 -4.37
N VAL A 160 -6.17 2.75 -4.48
CA VAL A 160 -6.53 2.15 -5.77
C VAL A 160 -7.14 3.17 -6.72
N ILE A 161 -8.10 3.98 -6.26
CA ILE A 161 -8.74 5.00 -7.10
C ILE A 161 -7.72 6.04 -7.58
N ALA A 162 -6.86 6.55 -6.69
CA ALA A 162 -5.80 7.50 -7.05
C ALA A 162 -4.81 6.91 -8.05
N SER A 163 -4.37 5.67 -7.81
CA SER A 163 -3.44 4.98 -8.72
C SER A 163 -4.09 4.69 -10.07
N TYR A 164 -5.36 4.30 -10.08
CA TYR A 164 -6.10 4.04 -11.31
C TYR A 164 -6.30 5.32 -12.13
N MET A 165 -6.62 6.45 -11.49
CA MET A 165 -6.68 7.78 -12.14
C MET A 165 -5.35 8.12 -12.83
N HIS A 166 -4.21 7.94 -12.15
CA HIS A 166 -2.89 8.13 -12.77
C HIS A 166 -2.63 7.13 -13.90
N TYR A 167 -3.09 5.88 -13.73
CA TYR A 167 -2.93 4.83 -14.72
C TYR A 167 -3.64 5.16 -16.03
N ILE A 168 -4.93 5.48 -15.98
CA ILE A 168 -5.72 5.77 -17.18
C ILE A 168 -5.27 7.08 -17.86
N ASN A 169 -4.83 8.08 -17.09
CA ASN A 169 -4.28 9.32 -17.65
C ASN A 169 -3.03 9.08 -18.51
N ILE A 170 -2.28 8.01 -18.28
CA ILE A 170 -1.04 7.70 -19.02
C ILE A 170 -1.24 6.57 -20.03
N CYS A 171 -2.00 5.54 -19.66
CA CYS A 171 -2.11 4.28 -20.40
C CYS A 171 -3.44 4.10 -21.16
N ALA A 172 -4.47 4.92 -20.90
CA ALA A 172 -5.77 4.82 -21.56
C ALA A 172 -6.02 6.03 -22.48
N SER A 173 -6.93 5.87 -23.45
CA SER A 173 -7.19 6.87 -24.50
C SER A 173 -8.47 7.69 -24.29
N GLU A 174 -9.35 7.30 -23.37
CA GLU A 174 -10.67 7.92 -23.19
C GLU A 174 -11.04 8.02 -21.71
N GLU A 175 -10.85 9.20 -21.12
CA GLU A 175 -11.37 9.56 -19.79
C GLU A 175 -12.13 10.89 -19.89
N THR A 176 -13.24 11.04 -19.15
CA THR A 176 -13.92 12.32 -19.04
C THR A 176 -13.33 13.16 -17.90
N VAL A 177 -13.31 14.49 -18.06
CA VAL A 177 -12.84 15.41 -16.99
C VAL A 177 -13.62 15.23 -15.68
N ALA A 178 -14.91 14.87 -15.78
CA ALA A 178 -15.77 14.63 -14.62
C ALA A 178 -15.36 13.38 -13.83
N ASP A 179 -14.99 12.29 -14.50
CA ASP A 179 -14.53 11.07 -13.84
C ASP A 179 -13.23 11.34 -13.08
N ARG A 180 -12.29 12.07 -13.71
CA ARG A 180 -11.02 12.46 -13.08
C ARG A 180 -11.23 13.29 -11.82
N PHE A 181 -12.10 14.30 -11.88
CA PHE A 181 -12.40 15.15 -10.73
C PHE A 181 -13.00 14.33 -9.58
N SER A 182 -13.95 13.42 -9.86
CA SER A 182 -14.55 12.56 -8.84
C SER A 182 -13.54 11.59 -8.22
N MET A 183 -12.65 11.00 -9.03
CA MET A 183 -11.56 10.15 -8.54
C MET A 183 -10.59 10.94 -7.64
N GLN A 184 -10.24 12.16 -8.03
CA GLN A 184 -9.39 13.04 -7.25
C GLN A 184 -10.03 13.40 -5.91
N MET A 185 -11.29 13.86 -5.91
CA MET A 185 -12.02 14.21 -4.68
C MET A 185 -12.14 13.03 -3.71
N PHE A 186 -12.45 11.83 -4.23
CA PHE A 186 -12.49 10.63 -3.39
C PHE A 186 -11.12 10.30 -2.80
N SER A 187 -10.06 10.42 -3.60
CA SER A 187 -8.70 10.14 -3.16
C SER A 187 -8.26 11.13 -2.09
N GLU A 188 -8.47 12.43 -2.29
CA GLU A 188 -8.16 13.50 -1.34
C GLU A 188 -8.92 13.37 -0.03
N LYS A 189 -10.17 12.88 -0.05
CA LYS A 189 -10.96 12.63 1.17
C LYS A 189 -10.28 11.66 2.15
N TYR A 190 -9.50 10.68 1.66
CA TYR A 190 -8.89 9.65 2.52
C TYR A 190 -7.34 9.64 2.47
N LEU A 191 -6.74 10.36 1.53
CA LEU A 191 -5.29 10.51 1.36
C LEU A 191 -4.82 11.97 1.43
N GLY A 192 -5.72 12.93 1.69
CA GLY A 192 -5.44 14.35 1.81
C GLY A 192 -4.62 14.68 3.05
N ILE A 193 -4.87 15.81 3.71
CA ILE A 193 -4.03 16.31 4.81
C ILE A 193 -3.75 15.23 5.87
N ASP A 194 -4.81 14.55 6.34
CA ASP A 194 -4.74 13.53 7.41
C ASP A 194 -4.38 12.12 6.93
N GLY A 195 -4.11 11.93 5.64
CA GLY A 195 -3.71 10.62 5.10
C GLY A 195 -2.31 10.21 5.60
N GLN A 196 -2.10 8.90 5.81
CA GLN A 196 -0.77 8.37 6.18
C GLN A 196 0.28 8.72 5.09
N PRO A 197 1.43 9.30 5.47
CA PRO A 197 2.47 9.72 4.53
C PRO A 197 2.93 8.62 3.57
N SER A 198 3.11 7.38 4.04
CA SER A 198 3.53 6.27 3.17
C SER A 198 2.51 5.94 2.07
N HIS A 199 1.21 6.10 2.34
CA HIS A 199 0.19 5.91 1.31
C HIS A 199 0.32 6.95 0.19
N LYS A 200 0.48 8.23 0.56
CA LYS A 200 0.69 9.33 -0.42
C LYS A 200 1.97 9.11 -1.22
N ARG A 201 3.05 8.71 -0.52
CA ARG A 201 4.37 8.42 -1.11
C ARG A 201 4.29 7.33 -2.16
N TYR A 202 3.56 6.23 -1.90
CA TYR A 202 3.44 5.12 -2.84
C TYR A 202 2.57 5.44 -4.06
N VAL A 203 1.49 6.22 -3.89
CA VAL A 203 0.72 6.74 -5.04
C VAL A 203 1.61 7.64 -5.90
N LYS A 204 2.41 8.52 -5.28
CA LYS A 204 3.37 9.38 -5.98
C LYS A 204 4.47 8.57 -6.69
N TYR A 205 5.03 7.55 -6.05
CA TYR A 205 5.98 6.64 -6.68
C TYR A 205 5.38 5.97 -7.90
N PHE A 206 4.17 5.42 -7.77
CA PHE A 206 3.46 4.78 -8.87
C PHE A 206 3.27 5.75 -10.06
N ALA A 207 2.75 6.96 -9.80
CA ALA A 207 2.54 7.98 -10.83
C ALA A 207 3.84 8.42 -11.52
N ASN A 208 4.91 8.64 -10.74
CA ASN A 208 6.19 9.09 -11.27
C ASN A 208 6.92 8.02 -12.08
N LEU A 209 6.87 6.76 -11.65
CA LEU A 209 7.43 5.64 -12.40
C LEU A 209 6.64 5.38 -13.68
N LEU A 210 5.31 5.51 -13.63
CA LEU A 210 4.45 5.31 -14.79
C LEU A 210 4.63 6.40 -15.86
N SER A 211 4.79 7.65 -15.43
CA SER A 211 5.03 8.80 -16.33
C SER A 211 6.48 8.90 -16.82
N GLY A 212 7.39 8.10 -16.26
CA GLY A 212 8.81 8.15 -16.59
C GLY A 212 9.56 9.34 -15.99
N ILE A 213 8.92 10.16 -15.15
CA ILE A 213 9.56 11.23 -14.37
C ILE A 213 10.65 10.64 -13.47
N THR A 214 10.37 9.50 -12.84
CA THR A 214 11.36 8.75 -12.06
C THR A 214 11.85 7.56 -12.88
N LYS A 215 13.17 7.49 -13.11
CA LYS A 215 13.80 6.30 -13.69
C LYS A 215 13.78 5.18 -12.66
N VAL A 216 13.34 4.00 -13.09
CA VAL A 216 13.34 2.81 -12.25
C VAL A 216 14.78 2.46 -11.89
N ASN A 217 15.10 2.44 -10.60
CA ASN A 217 16.34 1.83 -10.15
C ASN A 217 16.19 0.29 -10.25
N THR A 218 17.07 -0.33 -11.03
CA THR A 218 17.02 -1.76 -11.34
C THR A 218 18.03 -2.58 -10.54
N THR A 219 18.88 -1.94 -9.73
CA THR A 219 19.88 -2.60 -8.89
C THR A 219 19.51 -2.49 -7.41
N PRO A 220 19.92 -3.46 -6.57
CA PRO A 220 19.84 -3.30 -5.11
C PRO A 220 20.66 -2.11 -4.64
N ILE A 221 20.24 -1.50 -3.53
CA ILE A 221 21.03 -0.51 -2.77
C ILE A 221 21.34 -1.09 -1.40
N PHE A 222 22.42 -0.65 -0.77
CA PHE A 222 22.92 -1.25 0.47
C PHE A 222 22.78 -0.25 1.61
N LEU A 223 21.88 -0.50 2.55
CA LEU A 223 21.72 0.35 3.74
C LEU A 223 22.93 0.16 4.65
N THR A 224 23.72 1.21 4.87
CA THR A 224 24.94 1.15 5.70
C THR A 224 24.76 1.77 7.07
N GLN A 225 23.92 2.79 7.20
CA GLN A 225 23.68 3.46 8.47
C GLN A 225 22.24 3.97 8.55
N THR A 226 21.64 3.81 9.73
CA THR A 226 20.40 4.50 10.12
C THR A 226 20.72 5.50 11.21
N THR A 227 20.28 6.74 11.07
CA THR A 227 20.45 7.78 12.09
C THR A 227 19.09 8.27 12.57
N LEU A 228 18.90 8.25 13.89
CA LEU A 228 17.72 8.77 14.58
C LEU A 228 18.07 10.12 15.20
N TYR A 229 17.26 11.14 14.91
CA TYR A 229 17.43 12.50 15.42
C TYR A 229 16.26 12.86 16.34
N ARG A 230 16.58 13.35 17.54
CA ARG A 230 15.65 14.01 18.48
C ARG A 230 14.39 13.19 18.78
N MET A 231 14.59 11.90 19.07
CA MET A 231 13.55 11.00 19.51
C MET A 231 13.38 11.11 21.04
N ASN A 232 12.15 11.33 21.56
CA ASN A 232 11.94 11.53 23.01
C ASN A 232 11.84 10.22 23.81
N SER A 233 12.02 9.07 23.16
CA SER A 233 12.04 7.76 23.83
C SER A 233 13.43 7.46 24.41
N LYS A 234 13.51 6.70 25.51
CA LYS A 234 14.80 6.36 26.12
C LYS A 234 15.52 5.24 25.37
N SER A 235 14.78 4.23 24.95
CA SER A 235 15.36 3.07 24.30
C SER A 235 14.45 2.43 23.26
N VAL A 236 15.02 2.13 22.10
CA VAL A 236 14.27 1.65 20.93
C VAL A 236 14.90 0.45 20.26
N VAL A 237 14.10 -0.23 19.45
CA VAL A 237 14.50 -1.29 18.52
C VAL A 237 13.95 -0.95 17.15
N LEU A 238 14.80 -0.98 16.13
CA LEU A 238 14.40 -0.85 14.73
C LEU A 238 14.28 -2.23 14.10
N LYS A 239 13.19 -2.46 13.38
CA LYS A 239 13.00 -3.62 12.50
C LYS A 239 12.83 -3.16 11.06
N ILE A 240 13.55 -3.80 10.16
CA ILE A 240 13.50 -3.55 8.72
C ILE A 240 12.95 -4.78 8.02
N TYR A 241 11.98 -4.56 7.15
CA TYR A 241 11.33 -5.59 6.37
C TYR A 241 11.50 -5.28 4.89
N GLU A 242 11.90 -6.28 4.10
CA GLU A 242 11.90 -6.23 2.64
C GLU A 242 10.77 -7.10 2.12
N ARG A 243 9.90 -6.54 1.26
CA ARG A 243 8.70 -7.25 0.74
C ARG A 243 7.91 -7.95 1.84
N MET A 244 7.71 -7.26 2.96
CA MET A 244 6.97 -7.76 4.13
C MET A 244 7.63 -8.97 4.85
N LYS A 245 8.93 -9.21 4.64
CA LYS A 245 9.70 -10.19 5.41
C LYS A 245 10.75 -9.49 6.25
N PRO A 246 10.91 -9.81 7.54
CA PRO A 246 11.94 -9.21 8.36
C PRO A 246 13.31 -9.61 7.80
N VAL A 247 14.16 -8.61 7.57
CA VAL A 247 15.52 -8.78 7.05
C VAL A 247 16.58 -8.28 8.02
N TYR A 248 16.19 -7.41 8.96
CA TYR A 248 17.10 -6.88 9.97
C TYR A 248 16.33 -6.41 11.21
N SER A 249 16.92 -6.64 12.38
CA SER A 249 16.47 -6.07 13.64
C SER A 249 17.69 -5.60 14.41
N THR A 250 17.65 -4.38 14.93
CA THR A 250 18.72 -3.90 15.79
C THR A 250 18.68 -4.59 17.14
N GLY A 251 19.82 -4.57 17.85
CA GLY A 251 19.80 -4.65 19.30
C GLY A 251 19.07 -3.45 19.92
N GLN A 252 18.99 -3.45 21.25
CA GLN A 252 18.44 -2.31 21.98
C GLN A 252 19.35 -1.08 21.81
N ILE A 253 18.78 0.02 21.32
CA ILE A 253 19.47 1.30 21.14
C ILE A 253 19.09 2.21 22.30
N THR A 254 20.08 2.75 23.01
CA THR A 254 19.87 3.84 23.97
C THR A 254 19.97 5.16 23.22
N LEU A 255 18.88 5.92 23.21
CA LEU A 255 18.79 7.13 22.40
C LEU A 255 19.50 8.32 23.06
N LYS A 256 20.24 9.05 22.22
CA LYS A 256 20.79 10.39 22.44
C LYS A 256 20.11 11.38 21.48
N GLU A 257 20.48 12.66 21.52
CA GLU A 257 19.98 13.65 20.55
C GLU A 257 20.19 13.20 19.10
N VAL A 258 21.35 12.61 18.81
CA VAL A 258 21.65 11.93 17.54
C VAL A 258 22.16 10.54 17.84
N SER A 259 21.46 9.52 17.34
CA SER A 259 21.79 8.12 17.55
C SER A 259 22.02 7.44 16.21
N ARG A 260 23.27 7.06 15.95
CA ARG A 260 23.68 6.36 14.72
C ARG A 260 23.72 4.86 14.95
N VAL A 261 23.23 4.12 13.96
CA VAL A 261 23.20 2.66 13.94
C VAL A 261 23.85 2.21 12.64
N ASP A 262 25.10 1.78 12.73
CA ASP A 262 25.83 1.20 11.59
C ASP A 262 25.39 -0.25 11.37
N LEU A 263 25.19 -0.62 10.10
CA LEU A 263 24.88 -1.99 9.72
C LEU A 263 26.19 -2.73 9.42
N GLU A 264 26.35 -3.89 10.04
CA GLU A 264 27.55 -4.73 9.89
C GLU A 264 27.71 -5.29 8.45
N ASN A 265 28.89 -5.86 8.16
CA ASN A 265 29.20 -6.59 6.93
C ASN A 265 28.99 -5.82 5.61
N GLY A 266 29.21 -4.51 5.62
CA GLY A 266 29.19 -3.68 4.41
C GLY A 266 27.80 -3.21 3.97
N GLY A 267 26.77 -3.44 4.79
CA GLY A 267 25.42 -2.91 4.60
C GLY A 267 24.38 -3.95 4.16
N LEU A 268 23.12 -3.68 4.49
CA LEU A 268 21.99 -4.53 4.18
C LEU A 268 21.52 -4.27 2.74
N SER A 269 21.66 -5.27 1.87
CA SER A 269 21.13 -5.22 0.51
C SER A 269 19.60 -5.16 0.53
N LEU A 270 19.03 -4.12 -0.07
CA LEU A 270 17.59 -3.87 -0.17
C LEU A 270 17.16 -3.64 -1.61
N ARG A 271 16.00 -4.23 -1.97
CA ARG A 271 15.38 -4.07 -3.28
C ARG A 271 13.85 -4.10 -3.20
N GLY A 272 13.23 -3.05 -3.71
CA GLY A 272 11.78 -2.92 -3.81
C GLY A 272 11.19 -2.30 -2.55
N ASP A 273 10.05 -2.82 -2.09
CA ASP A 273 9.31 -2.26 -0.95
C ASP A 273 10.03 -2.56 0.37
N VAL A 274 10.34 -1.51 1.11
CA VAL A 274 10.97 -1.54 2.43
C VAL A 274 10.01 -0.92 3.43
N LEU A 275 9.82 -1.61 4.55
CA LEU A 275 9.09 -1.12 5.73
C LEU A 275 10.07 -1.06 6.90
N VAL A 276 10.10 0.07 7.59
CA VAL A 276 10.85 0.25 8.83
C VAL A 276 9.86 0.51 9.95
N LYS A 277 9.97 -0.26 11.03
CA LYS A 277 9.21 -0.06 12.27
C LYS A 277 10.16 0.25 13.41
N CYS A 278 9.84 1.26 14.20
CA CYS A 278 10.57 1.60 15.41
C CYS A 278 9.68 1.32 16.62
N PHE A 279 10.19 0.53 17.55
CA PHE A 279 9.49 0.18 18.78
C PHE A 279 10.24 0.75 19.97
N GLU A 280 9.51 1.32 20.92
CA GLU A 280 10.03 1.56 22.26
C GLU A 280 9.98 0.26 23.05
N LYS A 281 11.08 -0.03 23.74
CA LYS A 281 11.15 -1.16 24.65
C LYS A 281 10.76 -0.70 26.05
N SER A 282 9.62 -1.21 26.55
CA SER A 282 9.21 -1.03 27.95
C SER A 282 10.02 -1.95 28.87
N SER A 283 9.94 -1.72 30.18
CA SER A 283 10.42 -2.66 31.20
C SER A 283 9.62 -3.98 31.23
N SER A 284 8.40 -3.99 30.69
CA SER A 284 7.64 -5.22 30.38
C SER A 284 8.09 -5.82 29.04
N GLN A 285 7.70 -7.07 28.74
CA GLN A 285 7.95 -7.66 27.41
C GLN A 285 7.20 -6.94 26.26
N ASP A 286 6.38 -5.94 26.58
CA ASP A 286 5.61 -5.19 25.61
C ASP A 286 6.48 -4.22 24.80
N ARG A 287 6.26 -4.22 23.49
CA ARG A 287 6.87 -3.29 22.54
C ARG A 287 5.81 -2.32 22.07
N ILE A 288 6.04 -1.03 22.27
CA ILE A 288 5.11 0.02 21.82
C ILE A 288 5.62 0.55 20.49
N LEU A 289 4.81 0.51 19.43
CA LEU A 289 5.17 1.11 18.15
C LEU A 289 5.28 2.63 18.32
N LEU A 290 6.46 3.19 18.01
CA LEU A 290 6.68 4.63 18.03
C LEU A 290 6.33 5.28 16.70
N PHE A 291 6.77 4.64 15.61
CA PHE A 291 6.47 5.05 14.25
C PHE A 291 6.77 3.90 13.28
N GLN A 292 6.27 4.05 12.07
CA GLN A 292 6.73 3.27 10.93
C GLN A 292 6.90 4.17 9.70
N CYS A 293 7.65 3.71 8.71
CA CYS A 293 7.69 4.35 7.40
C CYS A 293 7.95 3.32 6.31
N GLN A 294 7.42 3.56 5.12
CA GLN A 294 7.64 2.71 3.95
C GLN A 294 8.24 3.49 2.79
N PHE A 295 9.20 2.90 2.10
CA PHE A 295 9.72 3.44 0.85
C PHE A 295 9.97 2.32 -0.14
N ASN A 296 10.20 2.65 -1.41
CA ASN A 296 10.51 1.66 -2.44
C ASN A 296 11.84 2.03 -3.09
N THR A 297 12.85 1.16 -2.98
CA THR A 297 14.20 1.45 -3.47
C THR A 297 14.27 1.63 -4.99
N CYS A 298 13.32 1.08 -5.74
CA CYS A 298 13.23 1.24 -7.19
C CYS A 298 12.73 2.64 -7.61
N ALA A 299 12.11 3.38 -6.68
CA ALA A 299 11.49 4.69 -6.91
C ALA A 299 12.28 5.86 -6.29
N LEU A 300 13.43 5.58 -5.66
CA LEU A 300 14.27 6.60 -5.06
C LEU A 300 15.11 7.31 -6.11
N ASN A 301 15.15 8.63 -6.03
CA ASN A 301 16.08 9.48 -6.78
C ASN A 301 17.11 10.03 -5.79
N LEU A 302 18.13 9.22 -5.49
CA LEU A 302 19.19 9.57 -4.53
C LEU A 302 20.31 10.31 -5.26
N ASP A 303 20.92 11.29 -4.59
CA ASP A 303 22.17 11.90 -5.04
C ASP A 303 23.31 10.86 -4.96
N PRO A 304 24.00 10.53 -6.07
CA PRO A 304 25.09 9.57 -6.05
C PRO A 304 26.28 9.97 -5.16
N THR A 305 26.47 11.26 -4.90
CA THR A 305 27.55 11.78 -4.05
C THR A 305 27.23 11.67 -2.55
N SER A 306 25.94 11.69 -2.22
CA SER A 306 25.43 11.59 -0.86
C SER A 306 24.08 10.85 -0.89
N PRO A 307 24.10 9.51 -1.04
CA PRO A 307 22.89 8.70 -1.23
C PRO A 307 22.14 8.53 0.10
N ILE A 308 21.48 9.60 0.52
CA ILE A 308 20.78 9.73 1.79
C ILE A 308 19.28 9.86 1.54
N LEU A 309 18.48 9.11 2.29
CA LEU A 309 17.02 9.26 2.38
C LEU A 309 16.67 9.67 3.80
N ARG A 310 16.04 10.84 3.96
CA ARG A 310 15.59 11.34 5.25
C ARG A 310 14.06 11.49 5.25
N PHE A 311 13.44 11.09 6.35
CA PHE A 311 12.04 11.35 6.64
C PHE A 311 11.92 12.19 7.91
N PHE A 312 11.23 13.32 7.79
CA PHE A 312 10.87 14.15 8.94
C PHE A 312 9.62 13.60 9.63
N LYS A 313 9.34 14.10 10.84
CA LYS A 313 8.20 13.68 11.66
C LYS A 313 6.90 13.59 10.84
N ASP A 314 6.55 14.60 10.07
CA ASP A 314 5.33 14.66 9.25
C ASP A 314 5.31 13.66 8.08
N GLU A 315 6.42 12.98 7.80
CA GLU A 315 6.56 11.95 6.79
C GLU A 315 6.55 10.51 7.36
N LEU A 316 6.38 10.36 8.67
CA LEU A 316 6.28 9.08 9.37
C LEU A 316 4.82 8.69 9.60
N ASP A 317 4.52 7.39 9.56
CA ASP A 317 3.19 6.87 9.85
C ASP A 317 3.06 6.42 11.31
N LEU A 318 1.82 6.46 11.82
CA LEU A 318 1.43 5.92 13.13
C LEU A 318 2.32 6.43 14.28
N ILE A 319 2.65 7.71 14.23
CA ILE A 319 3.51 8.36 15.22
C ILE A 319 2.79 8.36 16.58
N SER A 320 3.47 7.91 17.62
CA SER A 320 3.05 8.10 19.00
C SER A 320 3.23 9.58 19.37
N GLN A 321 2.16 10.38 19.25
CA GLN A 321 2.22 11.85 19.26
C GLN A 321 2.95 12.46 20.47
N ASP A 322 2.86 11.82 21.65
CA ASP A 322 3.47 12.30 22.89
C ASP A 322 5.00 12.11 22.97
N LYS A 323 5.62 11.48 21.95
CA LYS A 323 7.02 11.00 22.03
C LYS A 323 7.97 11.58 20.97
N PHE A 324 7.58 12.63 20.25
CA PHE A 324 8.38 13.21 19.16
C PHE A 324 8.52 14.72 19.25
N ASP A 325 9.77 15.19 19.29
CA ASP A 325 10.15 16.57 19.00
C ASP A 325 9.67 17.00 17.60
N SER A 326 9.38 18.29 17.40
CA SER A 326 8.91 18.79 16.09
C SER A 326 9.96 18.65 14.98
N GLN A 327 11.24 18.58 15.34
CA GLN A 327 12.37 18.41 14.43
C GLN A 327 12.88 16.97 14.40
N ALA A 328 12.12 16.01 14.96
CA ALA A 328 12.47 14.60 14.91
C ALA A 328 12.53 14.09 13.45
N SER A 329 13.52 13.26 13.16
CA SER A 329 13.68 12.65 11.84
C SER A 329 14.45 11.34 11.91
N ILE A 330 14.29 10.52 10.86
CA ILE A 330 15.09 9.32 10.61
C ILE A 330 15.77 9.47 9.26
N GLU A 331 17.04 9.09 9.22
CA GLU A 331 17.88 9.12 8.04
C GLU A 331 18.45 7.74 7.73
N PHE A 332 18.48 7.39 6.46
CA PHE A 332 19.07 6.18 5.92
C PHE A 332 20.19 6.56 4.95
N SER A 333 21.40 6.11 5.23
CA SER A 333 22.55 6.25 4.33
C SER A 333 22.77 4.96 3.56
N PHE A 334 22.99 5.05 2.25
CA PHE A 334 23.14 3.90 1.38
C PHE A 334 24.51 3.84 0.69
N LEU A 335 24.86 2.67 0.15
CA LEU A 335 25.78 2.53 -0.97
C LEU A 335 24.97 2.11 -2.21
N LEU A 336 25.27 2.73 -3.36
CA LEU A 336 24.61 2.40 -4.63
C LEU A 336 25.28 1.20 -5.33
N GLU A 337 26.50 0.87 -4.92
CA GLU A 337 27.26 -0.28 -5.38
C GLU A 337 27.53 -1.24 -4.22
N PRO A 338 27.77 -2.54 -4.49
CA PRO A 338 28.13 -3.50 -3.46
C PRO A 338 29.38 -3.06 -2.69
N PRO A 339 29.44 -3.32 -1.37
CA PRO A 339 30.65 -3.07 -0.61
C PRO A 339 31.81 -3.88 -1.19
N LYS A 340 32.96 -3.23 -1.40
CA LYS A 340 34.19 -3.91 -1.85
C LYS A 340 34.65 -4.87 -0.74
N ASN A 341 34.91 -6.14 -1.09
CA ASN A 341 35.42 -7.16 -0.17
C ASN A 341 36.71 -6.66 0.51
N GLY A 342 36.63 -6.16 1.74
CA GLY A 342 37.82 -5.63 2.44
C GLY A 342 37.64 -5.02 3.84
N SER A 343 36.42 -4.77 4.31
CA SER A 343 36.22 -4.08 5.62
C SER A 343 35.16 -4.76 6.48
N VAL A 344 35.32 -6.06 6.73
CA VAL A 344 34.52 -6.77 7.74
C VAL A 344 35.08 -6.45 9.13
N LYS A 345 34.56 -5.41 9.77
CA LYS A 345 34.72 -5.23 11.22
C LYS A 345 33.57 -5.96 11.92
N LYS A 346 33.87 -7.11 12.54
CA LYS A 346 32.95 -7.75 13.49
C LYS A 346 32.89 -6.88 14.75
N GLN A 347 31.75 -6.27 15.04
CA GLN A 347 31.47 -5.72 16.37
C GLN A 347 30.34 -6.52 17.02
N GLY A 348 30.47 -6.76 18.33
CA GLY A 348 29.71 -7.77 19.06
C GLY A 348 28.31 -7.33 19.49
N HIS A 349 27.45 -6.90 18.57
CA HIS A 349 26.03 -6.84 18.87
C HIS A 349 25.40 -8.22 18.64
N ILE A 350 24.71 -8.74 19.67
CA ILE A 350 24.04 -10.04 19.59
C ILE A 350 22.88 -9.93 18.61
N HIS A 351 23.06 -10.53 17.44
CA HIS A 351 22.07 -10.64 16.38
C HIS A 351 21.08 -11.77 16.69
N GLN A 352 19.82 -11.56 16.31
CA GLN A 352 18.91 -12.65 15.98
C GLN A 352 19.02 -12.88 14.47
N THR A 353 19.48 -14.07 14.08
CA THR A 353 19.62 -14.47 12.67
C THR A 353 18.24 -14.59 12.01
N VAL A 354 18.19 -14.59 10.67
CA VAL A 354 16.93 -14.75 9.91
C VAL A 354 16.12 -16.00 10.33
N ALA A 355 16.79 -17.01 10.91
CA ALA A 355 16.19 -18.22 11.48
C ALA A 355 15.42 -17.99 12.81
N ASP A 356 15.66 -16.87 13.49
CA ASP A 356 15.03 -16.49 14.77
C ASP A 356 13.76 -15.63 14.59
N PHE A 357 13.45 -15.20 13.35
CA PHE A 357 12.17 -14.56 13.06
C PHE A 357 11.06 -15.61 13.09
N SER A 358 10.12 -15.43 14.01
CA SER A 358 8.96 -16.30 14.15
C SER A 358 8.18 -16.38 12.83
N ARG A 359 7.59 -17.55 12.53
CA ARG A 359 6.61 -17.73 11.43
C ARG A 359 5.44 -16.71 11.48
N ALA A 360 5.29 -15.98 12.60
CA ALA A 360 4.40 -14.85 12.80
C ALA A 360 4.75 -13.57 12.00
N ASP A 361 5.91 -13.48 11.35
CA ASP A 361 6.34 -12.25 10.66
C ASP A 361 6.14 -12.29 9.13
N SER A 362 5.42 -13.30 8.62
CA SER A 362 5.08 -13.43 7.20
C SER A 362 3.73 -12.78 6.87
N TYR A 363 3.44 -12.63 5.57
CA TYR A 363 2.23 -12.01 4.99
C TYR A 363 0.88 -12.47 5.62
N GLU A 364 0.88 -13.61 6.33
CA GLU A 364 -0.29 -14.23 6.96
C GLU A 364 -0.54 -13.81 8.43
N ASN A 365 0.37 -13.06 9.07
CA ASN A 365 0.33 -12.84 10.53
C ASN A 365 0.52 -11.38 10.99
N PHE A 366 0.56 -10.40 10.07
CA PHE A 366 0.71 -8.96 10.41
C PHE A 366 -0.43 -8.38 11.27
N ASP A 367 -1.55 -9.11 11.42
CA ASP A 367 -2.71 -8.70 12.21
C ASP A 367 -2.65 -9.21 13.67
N ARG A 368 -1.62 -9.97 14.06
CA ARG A 368 -1.41 -10.36 15.45
C ARG A 368 -0.56 -9.29 16.13
N PRO A 369 -0.92 -8.83 17.35
CA PRO A 369 0.01 -8.03 18.14
C PRO A 369 1.32 -8.82 18.28
N GLU A 370 2.46 -8.18 17.98
CA GLU A 370 3.79 -8.74 18.25
C GLU A 370 4.04 -8.75 19.77
N GLY A 371 3.28 -9.59 20.46
CA GLY A 371 3.25 -9.79 21.90
C GLY A 371 2.56 -11.13 22.14
N GLY A 372 3.34 -12.12 22.57
CA GLY A 372 2.84 -13.46 22.80
C GLY A 372 1.85 -13.49 23.96
N LEU A 373 0.56 -13.36 23.67
CA LEU A 373 -0.47 -14.04 24.44
C LEU A 373 -0.44 -15.50 24.00
N LYS A 374 0.46 -16.27 24.61
CA LYS A 374 0.16 -17.69 24.84
C LYS A 374 -0.96 -17.68 25.87
N ASN A 375 -2.14 -18.13 25.47
CA ASN A 375 -3.17 -18.54 26.42
C ASN A 375 -2.60 -19.55 27.41
#